data_AF-A0AAD5N5D5-F1
#
_entry.id   AF-A0AAD5N5D5-F1
#
_cell.length_a   1.000
_cell.length_b   1.000
_cell.length_c   1.000
_cell.angle_alpha   90.00
_cell.angle_beta   90.00
_cell.angle_gamma   90.00
#
_symmetry.space_group_name_H-M   'P 1'
#
loop_
_entity.id
_entity.type
_entity.pdbx_description
1 polymer ?
#
loop_
_entity_poly.entity_id
_entity_poly.type
_entity_poly.pdbx_seq_one_letter_code
_entity_poly.pdbx_strand_id
1 'polypeptide(L)'
;MEKSLRTFDDEMSSLAMDLREFAGKRLKEILHDINYPFEDSLDLRVFENQISDIVGILSLIYLIAEHSEKGCGSDEICRVLLNPIEIRFVFHFYGDRKTNDIQKPQWYLCQILNWIQVNQAIFVKVLDKVFKKHVSISYS
;
A
#
# COMPACT_ATOMS: atom_id res chain seq x y z
N MET A 1 31.67 -10.78 -22.70
CA MET A 1 30.24 -10.47 -22.91
C MET A 1 29.42 -10.92 -21.70
N GLU A 2 29.50 -12.20 -21.31
CA GLU A 2 28.75 -12.76 -20.17
C GLU A 2 29.00 -12.06 -18.81
N LYS A 3 30.25 -11.66 -18.53
CA LYS A 3 30.60 -10.94 -17.29
C LYS A 3 29.99 -9.52 -17.22
N SER A 4 29.78 -8.87 -18.37
CA SER A 4 29.19 -7.52 -18.46
C SER A 4 27.66 -7.54 -18.29
N LEU A 5 27.01 -8.63 -18.73
CA LEU A 5 25.57 -8.84 -18.55
C LEU A 5 25.24 -9.09 -17.07
N ARG A 6 26.03 -9.94 -16.39
CA ARG A 6 25.84 -10.18 -14.95
C ARG A 6 26.01 -8.91 -14.11
N THR A 7 27.00 -8.07 -14.43
CA THR A 7 27.19 -6.78 -13.74
C THR A 7 26.01 -5.84 -13.95
N PHE A 8 25.42 -5.80 -15.15
CA PHE A 8 24.23 -4.99 -15.43
C PHE A 8 23.00 -5.49 -14.64
N ASP A 9 22.78 -6.80 -14.61
CA ASP A 9 21.66 -7.39 -13.86
C ASP A 9 21.78 -7.16 -12.34
N ASP A 10 23.01 -7.24 -11.81
CA ASP A 10 23.32 -6.95 -10.40
C ASP A 10 23.05 -5.47 -10.06
N GLU A 11 23.50 -4.53 -10.92
CA GLU A 11 23.26 -3.10 -10.76
C GLU A 11 21.76 -2.75 -10.84
N MET A 12 21.04 -3.34 -11.79
CA MET A 12 19.59 -3.16 -11.94
C MET A 12 18.83 -3.71 -10.74
N SER A 13 19.26 -4.85 -10.19
CA SER A 13 18.68 -5.41 -8.96
C SER A 13 18.93 -4.51 -7.75
N SER A 14 20.14 -3.95 -7.63
CA SER A 14 20.47 -2.98 -6.58
C SER A 14 19.61 -1.72 -6.69
N LEU A 15 19.47 -1.16 -7.89
CA LEU A 15 18.63 0.01 -8.12
C LEU A 15 17.16 -0.27 -7.79
N ALA A 16 16.63 -1.42 -8.17
CA ALA A 16 15.26 -1.82 -7.84
C ALA A 16 15.03 -1.95 -6.33
N MET A 17 16.05 -2.42 -5.58
CA MET A 17 16.02 -2.45 -4.12
C MET A 17 15.98 -1.04 -3.53
N ASP A 18 16.89 -0.16 -3.96
CA ASP A 18 16.98 1.23 -3.47
C ASP A 18 15.68 2.00 -3.73
N LEU A 19 15.11 1.84 -4.94
CA LEU A 19 13.84 2.46 -5.30
C LEU A 19 12.68 1.93 -4.47
N ARG A 20 12.66 0.63 -4.16
CA ARG A 20 11.63 0.02 -3.30
C ARG A 20 11.73 0.56 -1.88
N GLU A 21 12.95 0.69 -1.34
CA GLU A 21 13.16 1.27 -0.02
C GLU A 21 12.72 2.73 0.03
N PHE A 22 13.15 3.53 -0.95
CA PHE A 22 12.72 4.92 -1.09
C PHE A 22 11.20 5.05 -1.15
N ALA A 23 10.54 4.28 -2.03
CA ALA A 23 9.10 4.30 -2.20
C ALA A 23 8.38 3.89 -0.91
N GLY A 24 8.84 2.83 -0.25
CA GLY A 24 8.26 2.37 1.02
C GLY A 24 8.37 3.40 2.13
N LYS A 25 9.55 4.03 2.28
CA LYS A 25 9.77 5.08 3.28
C LYS A 25 8.89 6.30 3.01
N ARG A 26 8.88 6.78 1.76
CA ARG A 26 8.10 7.96 1.39
C ARG A 26 6.59 7.73 1.53
N LEU A 27 6.11 6.55 1.13
CA LEU A 27 4.70 6.18 1.33
C LEU A 27 4.34 6.19 2.82
N LYS A 28 5.19 5.60 3.67
CA LYS A 28 4.96 5.55 5.12
C LYS A 28 4.89 6.94 5.76
N GLU A 29 5.76 7.86 5.34
CA GLU A 29 5.73 9.26 5.79
C GLU A 29 4.41 9.94 5.42
N ILE A 30 4.00 9.85 4.15
CA ILE A 30 2.77 10.52 3.69
C ILE A 30 1.52 9.92 4.36
N LEU A 31 1.47 8.59 4.50
CA LEU A 31 0.36 7.92 5.18
C LEU A 31 0.28 8.31 6.67
N HIS A 32 1.42 8.48 7.33
CA HIS A 32 1.47 8.99 8.69
C HIS A 32 0.97 10.44 8.76
N ASP A 33 1.39 11.31 7.84
CA ASP A 33 1.03 12.74 7.84
C ASP A 33 -0.48 12.99 7.66
N ILE A 34 -1.17 12.10 6.93
CA ILE A 34 -2.63 12.16 6.78
C ILE A 34 -3.38 11.42 7.91
N ASN A 35 -2.67 10.82 8.88
CA ASN A 35 -3.22 9.97 9.94
C ASN A 35 -3.94 8.72 9.42
N TYR A 36 -3.39 8.07 8.38
CA TYR A 36 -3.90 6.80 7.88
C TYR A 36 -3.38 5.61 8.71
N PRO A 37 -4.20 4.58 9.01
CA PRO A 37 -5.62 4.44 8.69
C PRO A 37 -6.53 5.33 9.52
N PHE A 38 -7.58 5.83 8.89
CA PHE A 38 -8.51 6.78 9.51
C PHE A 38 -9.42 6.11 10.53
N GLU A 39 -9.80 6.89 11.55
CA GLU A 39 -10.77 6.52 12.59
C GLU A 39 -12.21 6.80 12.17
N ASP A 40 -12.42 7.95 11.53
CA ASP A 40 -13.71 8.46 11.10
C ASP A 40 -13.68 8.86 9.62
N SER A 41 -14.85 9.03 9.01
CA SER A 41 -14.96 9.49 7.63
C SER A 41 -14.26 10.85 7.45
N LEU A 42 -13.34 10.92 6.48
CA LEU A 42 -12.60 12.15 6.18
C LEU A 42 -12.95 12.71 4.80
N ASP A 43 -12.90 14.04 4.71
CA ASP A 43 -12.96 14.73 3.42
C ASP A 43 -11.60 14.64 2.70
N LEU A 44 -11.50 13.70 1.77
CA LEU A 44 -10.30 13.47 0.97
C LEU A 44 -9.89 14.64 0.07
N ARG A 45 -10.70 15.71 -0.05
CA ARG A 45 -10.34 16.93 -0.79
C ARG A 45 -9.27 17.75 -0.07
N VAL A 46 -9.18 17.62 1.25
CA VAL A 46 -8.13 18.29 2.05
C VAL A 46 -6.74 17.74 1.73
N PHE A 47 -6.68 16.47 1.28
CA PHE A 47 -5.43 15.74 1.04
C PHE A 47 -5.12 15.53 -0.44
N GLU A 48 -5.65 16.33 -1.37
CA GLU A 48 -5.44 16.08 -2.82
C GLU A 48 -3.95 16.00 -3.21
N ASN A 49 -3.11 16.86 -2.63
CA ASN A 49 -1.67 16.85 -2.91
C ASN A 49 -1.02 15.55 -2.40
N GLN A 50 -1.29 15.18 -1.14
CA GLN A 50 -0.79 13.94 -0.55
C GLN A 50 -1.30 12.72 -1.31
N ILE A 51 -2.56 12.72 -1.75
CA ILE A 51 -3.13 11.65 -2.57
C ILE A 51 -2.43 11.57 -3.93
N SER A 52 -2.10 12.70 -4.54
CA SER A 52 -1.32 12.73 -5.78
C SER A 52 0.07 12.12 -5.58
N ASP A 53 0.73 12.45 -4.47
CA ASP A 53 2.03 11.89 -4.11
C ASP A 53 1.94 10.38 -3.84
N ILE A 54 0.93 9.92 -3.09
CA ILE A 54 0.65 8.49 -2.86
C ILE A 54 0.48 7.77 -4.19
N VAL A 55 -0.31 8.31 -5.12
CA VAL A 55 -0.51 7.72 -6.45
C VAL A 55 0.81 7.63 -7.23
N GLY A 56 1.67 8.65 -7.15
CA GLY A 56 2.99 8.64 -7.76
C GLY A 56 3.88 7.53 -7.19
N ILE A 57 3.95 7.42 -5.86
CA ILE A 57 4.76 6.39 -5.18
C ILE A 57 4.21 4.99 -5.44
N LEU A 58 2.90 4.78 -5.40
CA LEU A 58 2.30 3.49 -5.73
C LEU A 58 2.49 3.12 -7.20
N SER A 59 2.52 4.09 -8.11
CA SER A 59 2.86 3.82 -9.52
C SER A 59 4.30 3.34 -9.66
N LEU A 60 5.23 3.90 -8.89
CA LEU A 60 6.62 3.41 -8.85
C LEU A 60 6.69 1.98 -8.29
N ILE A 61 5.99 1.70 -7.18
CA ILE A 61 5.92 0.36 -6.58
C ILE A 61 5.32 -0.65 -7.57
N TYR A 62 4.25 -0.27 -8.27
CA TYR A 62 3.62 -1.09 -9.32
C TYR A 62 4.63 -1.49 -10.38
N LEU A 63 5.36 -0.53 -10.95
CA LEU A 63 6.33 -0.78 -12.01
C LEU A 63 7.50 -1.65 -11.53
N ILE A 64 8.04 -1.40 -10.34
CA ILE A 64 9.10 -2.22 -9.77
C ILE A 64 8.63 -3.67 -9.58
N ALA A 65 7.37 -3.88 -9.17
CA ALA A 65 6.81 -5.20 -8.98
C ALA A 65 6.56 -5.94 -10.30
N GLU A 66 6.01 -5.28 -11.33
CA GLU A 66 5.84 -5.88 -12.67
C GLU A 66 7.15 -6.31 -13.32
N HIS A 67 8.23 -5.55 -13.08
CA HIS A 67 9.55 -5.86 -13.60
C HIS A 67 10.38 -6.76 -12.66
N SER A 68 9.79 -7.20 -11.55
CA SER A 68 10.39 -8.18 -10.64
C SER A 68 9.74 -9.55 -10.86
N GLU A 69 10.51 -10.63 -10.76
CA GLU A 69 10.00 -12.01 -10.94
C GLU A 69 9.00 -12.46 -9.84
N LYS A 70 8.51 -11.57 -8.98
CA LYS A 70 7.86 -11.90 -7.69
C LYS A 70 6.49 -11.22 -7.47
N GLY A 71 5.61 -11.26 -8.47
CA GLY A 71 4.20 -10.91 -8.31
C GLY A 71 3.70 -9.88 -9.32
N CYS A 72 2.39 -9.62 -9.36
CA CYS A 72 1.84 -8.56 -10.20
C CYS A 72 1.85 -7.22 -9.47
N GLY A 73 1.94 -6.12 -10.22
CA GLY A 73 1.98 -4.78 -9.66
C GLY A 73 0.74 -4.45 -8.82
N SER A 74 -0.43 -4.99 -9.20
CA SER A 74 -1.68 -4.76 -8.46
C SER A 74 -1.68 -5.40 -7.06
N ASP A 75 -1.08 -6.59 -6.91
CA ASP A 75 -1.01 -7.26 -5.61
C ASP A 75 -0.12 -6.47 -4.64
N GLU A 76 1.02 -5.98 -5.14
CA GLU A 76 1.97 -5.25 -4.31
C GLU A 76 1.41 -3.91 -3.83
N ILE A 77 0.75 -3.13 -4.69
CA ILE A 77 0.14 -1.86 -4.28
C ILE A 77 -1.01 -2.07 -3.28
N CYS A 78 -1.79 -3.16 -3.43
CA CYS A 78 -2.84 -3.50 -2.46
C CYS A 78 -2.23 -3.89 -1.11
N ARG A 79 -1.18 -4.71 -1.13
CA ARG A 79 -0.47 -5.16 0.08
C ARG A 79 0.09 -3.99 0.87
N VAL A 80 0.78 -3.05 0.22
CA VAL A 80 1.37 -1.90 0.93
C VAL A 80 0.31 -0.95 1.50
N LEU A 81 -0.84 -0.78 0.82
CA LEU A 81 -1.95 0.03 1.34
C LEU A 81 -2.68 -0.65 2.51
N LEU A 82 -2.80 -1.99 2.50
CA LEU A 82 -3.45 -2.73 3.59
C LEU A 82 -2.56 -2.88 4.83
N ASN A 83 -1.24 -2.84 4.68
CA ASN A 83 -0.29 -3.06 5.78
C ASN A 83 -0.53 -2.18 7.03
N PRO A 84 -0.83 -0.87 6.94
CA PRO A 84 -1.15 -0.07 8.12
C PRO A 84 -2.44 -0.52 8.83
N ILE A 85 -3.43 -1.05 8.10
CA ILE A 85 -4.65 -1.63 8.69
C ILE A 85 -4.34 -2.94 9.41
N GLU A 86 -3.48 -3.78 8.82
CA GLU A 86 -3.00 -5.02 9.46
C GLU A 86 -2.26 -4.74 10.76
N ILE A 87 -1.31 -3.79 10.76
CA ILE A 87 -0.58 -3.35 11.96
C ILE A 87 -1.55 -2.90 13.04
N ARG A 88 -2.58 -2.14 12.66
CA ARG A 88 -3.61 -1.65 13.58
C ARG A 88 -4.46 -2.80 14.13
N PHE A 89 -4.84 -3.75 13.28
CA PHE A 89 -5.55 -4.95 13.73
C PHE A 89 -4.75 -5.72 14.78
N VAL A 90 -3.46 -6.00 14.50
CA VAL A 90 -2.58 -6.69 15.44
C VAL A 90 -2.46 -5.93 16.76
N PHE A 91 -2.36 -4.60 16.72
CA PHE A 91 -2.28 -3.78 17.94
C PHE A 91 -3.52 -3.92 18.86
N HIS A 92 -4.71 -4.02 18.27
CA HIS A 92 -5.97 -4.13 19.01
C HIS A 92 -6.31 -5.57 19.42
N PHE A 93 -5.93 -6.55 18.60
CA PHE A 93 -6.48 -7.91 18.68
C PHE A 93 -5.44 -9.01 18.91
N TYR A 94 -4.22 -8.64 19.31
CA TYR A 94 -3.16 -9.60 19.62
C TYR A 94 -2.64 -9.42 21.05
N GLY A 95 -2.02 -10.48 21.60
CA GLY A 95 -1.50 -10.51 22.97
C GLY A 95 -2.61 -10.46 24.04
N ASP A 96 -2.27 -9.93 25.23
CA ASP A 96 -3.14 -9.90 26.41
C ASP A 96 -4.16 -8.74 26.42
N ARG A 97 -4.51 -8.23 25.24
CA ARG A 97 -5.50 -7.16 25.10
C ARG A 97 -6.88 -7.68 25.48
N LYS A 98 -7.64 -6.92 26.27
CA LYS A 98 -9.04 -7.25 26.61
C LYS A 98 -9.94 -7.43 25.39
N THR A 99 -9.60 -6.75 24.29
CA THR A 99 -10.30 -6.81 22.99
C THR A 99 -9.97 -8.08 22.20
N ASN A 100 -8.92 -8.82 22.56
CA ASN A 100 -8.58 -10.14 22.00
C ASN A 100 -9.31 -11.24 22.78
N ASP A 101 -10.62 -11.36 22.53
CA ASP A 101 -11.49 -12.34 23.18
C ASP A 101 -12.09 -13.31 22.14
N ILE A 102 -11.56 -14.54 22.08
CA ILE A 102 -12.02 -15.58 21.14
C ILE A 102 -13.50 -15.97 21.35
N GLN A 103 -14.05 -15.73 22.54
CA GLN A 103 -15.48 -15.96 22.81
C GLN A 103 -16.37 -14.88 22.19
N LYS A 104 -15.79 -13.79 21.69
CA LYS A 104 -16.48 -12.66 21.06
C LYS A 104 -15.92 -12.37 19.67
N PRO A 105 -16.01 -13.30 18.72
CA PRO A 105 -15.53 -13.11 17.34
C PRO A 105 -16.13 -11.88 16.65
N GLN A 106 -17.34 -11.47 17.05
CA GLN A 106 -18.00 -10.26 16.58
C GLN A 106 -17.19 -8.98 16.82
N TRP A 107 -16.35 -8.91 17.86
CA TRP A 107 -15.52 -7.73 18.13
C TRP A 107 -14.50 -7.48 17.02
N TYR A 108 -13.84 -8.53 16.55
CA TYR A 108 -12.90 -8.48 15.43
C TYR A 108 -13.63 -8.06 14.15
N LEU A 109 -14.76 -8.71 13.85
CA LEU A 109 -15.52 -8.46 12.63
C LEU A 109 -16.09 -7.04 12.58
N CYS A 110 -16.73 -6.57 13.65
CA CYS A 110 -17.28 -5.21 13.69
C CYS A 110 -16.19 -4.14 13.55
N GLN A 111 -15.02 -4.33 14.18
CA GLN A 111 -13.92 -3.37 14.06
C GLN A 111 -13.29 -3.36 12.66
N ILE A 112 -13.03 -4.53 12.06
CA ILE A 112 -12.55 -4.60 10.68
C ILE A 112 -13.55 -3.95 9.73
N LEU A 113 -14.85 -4.27 9.85
CA LEU A 113 -15.88 -3.69 8.98
C LEU A 113 -15.94 -2.16 9.12
N ASN A 114 -15.83 -1.63 10.35
CA ASN A 114 -15.77 -0.19 10.58
C ASN A 114 -14.56 0.44 9.87
N TRP A 115 -13.36 -0.14 10.05
CA TRP A 115 -12.16 0.37 9.37
C TRP A 115 -12.26 0.28 7.84
N ILE A 116 -12.83 -0.79 7.30
CA ILE A 116 -13.09 -0.90 5.86
C ILE A 116 -14.01 0.25 5.40
N GLN A 117 -15.14 0.46 6.07
CA GLN A 117 -16.11 1.50 5.70
C GLN A 117 -15.49 2.90 5.73
N VAL A 118 -14.73 3.21 6.77
CA VAL A 118 -14.07 4.51 6.94
C VAL A 118 -12.96 4.74 5.92
N ASN A 119 -12.19 3.70 5.59
CA ASN A 119 -11.02 3.82 4.73
C ASN A 119 -11.33 3.55 3.25
N GLN A 120 -12.47 2.97 2.89
CA GLN A 120 -12.79 2.57 1.51
C GLN A 120 -12.61 3.72 0.49
N ALA A 121 -12.94 4.95 0.87
CA ALA A 121 -12.85 6.10 -0.02
C ALA A 121 -11.40 6.36 -0.53
N ILE A 122 -10.39 6.18 0.33
CA ILE A 122 -8.99 6.38 -0.10
C ILE A 122 -8.53 5.24 -1.01
N PHE A 123 -8.93 4.00 -0.73
CA PHE A 123 -8.64 2.85 -1.59
C PHE A 123 -9.19 3.08 -2.99
N VAL A 124 -10.48 3.40 -3.10
CA VAL A 124 -11.11 3.67 -4.40
C VAL A 124 -10.39 4.81 -5.11
N LYS A 125 -10.20 5.96 -4.44
CA LYS A 125 -9.61 7.14 -5.09
C LYS A 125 -8.16 6.93 -5.55
N VAL A 126 -7.36 6.22 -4.78
CA VAL A 126 -5.95 5.97 -5.08
C VAL A 126 -5.80 4.86 -6.12
N LEU A 127 -6.43 3.71 -5.90
CA LEU A 127 -6.32 2.55 -6.80
C LEU A 127 -6.90 2.86 -8.18
N ASP A 128 -8.02 3.57 -8.25
CA ASP A 128 -8.64 3.93 -9.53
C ASP A 128 -7.72 4.85 -10.35
N LYS A 129 -6.99 5.77 -9.70
CA LYS A 129 -5.97 6.61 -10.36
C LYS A 129 -4.74 5.81 -10.80
N VAL A 130 -4.28 4.83 -10.00
CA VAL A 130 -3.13 3.98 -10.36
C VAL A 130 -3.49 3.03 -11.50
N PHE A 131 -4.64 2.35 -11.44
CA PHE A 131 -5.08 1.43 -12.49
C PHE A 131 -5.35 2.15 -13.81
N LYS A 132 -5.94 3.35 -13.79
CA LYS A 132 -6.08 4.16 -15.03
C LYS A 132 -4.74 4.50 -15.69
N LYS A 133 -3.66 4.60 -14.92
CA LYS A 133 -2.31 4.85 -15.47
C LYS A 133 -1.68 3.61 -16.11
N HIS A 134 -1.90 2.41 -15.55
CA HIS A 134 -1.15 1.21 -15.94
C HIS A 134 -1.99 0.15 -16.66
N VAL A 135 -3.29 0.02 -16.35
CA VAL A 135 -4.17 -1.00 -16.94
C VAL A 135 -4.81 -0.52 -18.25
N SER A 136 -5.06 0.79 -18.40
CA SER A 136 -5.64 1.35 -19.63
C SER A 136 -4.67 1.38 -20.83
N ILE A 137 -3.37 1.11 -20.61
CA ILE A 137 -2.35 1.05 -21.66
C ILE A 137 -2.28 -0.35 -22.30
N SER A 138 -2.79 -1.40 -21.63
CA SER A 138 -2.65 -2.80 -22.07
C SER A 138 -3.60 -3.23 -23.20
N TYR A 139 -4.45 -2.33 -23.72
CA TYR A 139 -5.43 -2.63 -24.78
C TYR A 139 -5.30 -1.69 -26.01
N SER A 140 -4.19 -0.97 -26.16
CA SER A 140 -3.88 -0.14 -27.35
C SER A 140 -2.65 -0.67 -28.07
#